data_AF-A0A354ELF2-F1
#
_entry.id   AF-A0A354ELF2-F1
#
_cell.length_a   1.000
_cell.length_b   1.000
_cell.length_c   1.000
_cell.angle_alpha   90.00
_cell.angle_beta   90.00
_cell.angle_gamma   90.00
#
_symmetry.space_group_name_H-M   'P 1'
#
loop_
_entity.id
_entity.type
_entity.pdbx_description
1 polymer ?
#
loop_
_entity_poly.entity_id
_entity_poly.type
_entity_poly.pdbx_seq_one_letter_code
_entity_poly.pdbx_strand_id
1 'polypeptide(L)'
;MKKIKKACLFSRQGFTLIELLIVIAIIGILASIVLVSLSSARLKAKDGDFKTLVSSVNTSIMMCCFNEEIIQSVPGGAICNPIDSGSDYPDNSKIGSIVINSPSGGDCTGTSGVYEVIVTPGSNNTGNCSGAIINQTGVVGFTDC
;
A
#
# COMPACT_ATOMS: atom_id res chain seq x y z
N MET A 1 2.00 -58.21 -50.38
CA MET A 1 2.14 -56.77 -50.67
C MET A 1 2.64 -56.09 -49.40
N LYS A 2 3.86 -55.56 -49.39
CA LYS A 2 4.50 -55.05 -48.17
C LYS A 2 5.04 -53.64 -48.41
N LYS A 3 4.89 -52.83 -47.34
CA LYS A 3 5.52 -51.53 -47.06
C LYS A 3 4.74 -50.29 -47.56
N ILE A 4 4.78 -49.12 -46.91
CA ILE A 4 5.75 -48.54 -45.95
C ILE A 4 4.98 -47.60 -44.99
N LYS A 5 5.04 -47.80 -43.66
CA LYS A 5 4.66 -46.75 -42.69
C LYS A 5 5.86 -45.81 -42.53
N LYS A 6 5.76 -44.57 -43.03
CA LYS A 6 6.71 -43.49 -42.71
C LYS A 6 6.48 -43.07 -41.25
N ALA A 7 7.32 -43.55 -40.35
CA ALA A 7 7.46 -42.96 -39.03
C ALA A 7 8.32 -41.70 -39.18
N CYS A 8 7.75 -40.53 -38.86
CA CYS A 8 8.51 -39.31 -38.68
C CYS A 8 9.45 -39.53 -37.48
N LEU A 9 10.73 -39.75 -37.77
CA LEU A 9 11.79 -39.74 -36.75
C LEU A 9 11.98 -38.29 -36.32
N PHE A 10 11.33 -37.89 -35.22
CA PHE A 10 11.71 -36.66 -34.52
C PHE A 10 13.15 -36.87 -34.04
N SER A 11 14.11 -36.35 -34.79
CA SER A 11 15.51 -36.34 -34.41
C SER A 11 15.59 -35.74 -33.02
N ARG A 12 15.92 -36.55 -32.01
CA ARG A 12 16.14 -36.06 -30.65
C ARG A 12 17.49 -35.34 -30.64
N GLN A 13 17.49 -34.10 -31.12
CA GLN A 13 18.56 -33.16 -30.87
C GLN A 13 18.56 -32.88 -29.36
N GLY A 14 19.54 -33.43 -28.66
CA GLY A 14 19.78 -33.15 -27.25
C GLY A 14 20.41 -31.77 -27.11
N PHE A 15 20.02 -31.05 -26.06
CA PHE A 15 20.72 -29.85 -25.61
C PHE A 15 22.15 -30.23 -25.19
N THR A 16 23.13 -29.47 -25.65
CA THR A 16 24.51 -29.63 -25.19
C THR A 16 24.65 -29.09 -23.76
N LEU A 17 25.57 -29.67 -22.99
CA LEU A 17 25.87 -29.19 -21.63
C LEU A 17 26.33 -27.73 -21.63
N ILE A 18 27.06 -27.32 -22.68
CA ILE A 18 27.55 -25.95 -22.82
C ILE A 18 26.42 -24.96 -23.10
N GLU A 19 25.40 -25.35 -23.88
CA GLU A 19 24.21 -24.53 -24.12
C GLU A 19 23.40 -24.29 -22.84
N LEU A 20 23.29 -25.29 -21.96
CA LEU A 20 22.61 -25.09 -20.68
C LEU A 20 23.44 -24.20 -19.73
N LEU A 21 24.76 -24.37 -19.75
CA LEU A 21 25.69 -23.63 -18.90
C LEU A 21 25.72 -22.13 -19.24
N ILE A 22 25.76 -21.76 -20.53
CA ILE A 22 25.71 -20.35 -20.94
C ILE A 22 24.38 -19.68 -20.57
N VAL A 23 23.26 -20.41 -20.66
CA VAL A 23 21.93 -19.87 -20.35
C VAL A 23 21.81 -19.46 -18.89
N ILE A 24 22.23 -20.32 -17.96
CA ILE A 24 22.21 -19.96 -16.53
C ILE A 24 23.16 -18.81 -16.21
N ALA A 25 24.28 -18.71 -16.94
CA ALA A 25 25.23 -17.61 -16.78
C ALA A 25 24.61 -16.26 -17.19
N ILE A 26 23.93 -16.21 -18.34
CA ILE A 26 23.27 -14.98 -18.82
C ILE A 26 22.09 -14.61 -17.92
N ILE A 27 21.26 -15.58 -17.52
CA ILE A 27 20.13 -15.32 -16.60
C ILE A 27 20.64 -14.76 -15.27
N GLY A 28 21.77 -15.26 -14.75
CA GLY A 28 22.38 -14.74 -13.52
C GLY A 28 22.78 -13.27 -13.61
N ILE A 29 23.38 -12.86 -14.73
CA ILE A 29 23.77 -11.45 -14.97
C ILE A 29 22.53 -10.56 -15.05
N LEU A 30 21.54 -10.95 -15.86
CA LEU A 30 20.30 -10.17 -16.03
C LEU A 30 19.51 -10.06 -14.73
N ALA A 31 19.43 -11.12 -13.94
CA ALA A 31 18.71 -11.13 -12.66
C ALA A 31 19.32 -10.17 -11.63
N SER A 32 20.65 -10.03 -11.60
CA SER A 32 21.35 -9.15 -10.66
C SER A 32 20.98 -7.67 -10.85
N ILE A 33 20.83 -7.23 -12.10
CA ILE A 33 20.50 -5.84 -12.45
C ILE A 33 19.04 -5.53 -12.10
N VAL A 34 18.13 -6.46 -12.37
CA VAL A 34 16.69 -6.30 -12.08
C VAL A 34 16.41 -6.22 -10.57
N LEU A 35 17.18 -6.94 -9.75
CA LEU A 35 16.95 -6.97 -8.31
C LEU A 35 17.14 -5.59 -7.66
N VAL A 36 18.13 -4.82 -8.12
CA VAL A 36 18.42 -3.47 -7.59
C VAL A 36 17.27 -2.50 -7.88
N SER A 37 16.74 -2.50 -9.10
CA SER A 37 15.63 -1.61 -9.47
C SER A 37 14.30 -2.01 -8.83
N LEU A 38 14.07 -3.30 -8.64
CA LEU A 38 12.84 -3.83 -8.05
C LEU A 38 12.66 -3.44 -6.58
N SER A 39 13.74 -3.35 -5.81
CA SER A 39 13.68 -2.91 -4.40
C SER A 39 13.09 -1.50 -4.27
N SER A 40 13.61 -0.55 -5.05
CA SER A 40 13.12 0.83 -5.06
C SER A 40 11.69 0.94 -5.60
N ALA A 41 11.34 0.14 -6.61
CA ALA A 41 9.99 0.10 -7.16
C ALA A 41 8.95 -0.37 -6.14
N ARG A 42 9.29 -1.37 -5.31
CA ARG A 42 8.41 -1.87 -4.23
C ARG A 42 8.17 -0.81 -3.16
N LEU A 43 9.21 -0.07 -2.76
CA LEU A 43 9.06 1.02 -1.78
C LEU A 43 8.12 2.11 -2.30
N LYS A 44 8.33 2.57 -3.54
CA LYS A 44 7.43 3.55 -4.19
C LYS A 44 5.99 3.06 -4.32
N ALA A 45 5.78 1.77 -4.56
CA ALA A 45 4.44 1.18 -4.58
C ALA A 45 3.78 1.27 -3.19
N LYS A 46 4.51 0.98 -2.11
CA LYS A 46 4.01 1.12 -0.72
C LYS A 46 3.69 2.58 -0.36
N ASP A 47 4.50 3.53 -0.84
CA ASP A 47 4.22 4.96 -0.65
C ASP A 47 2.95 5.37 -1.41
N GLY A 48 2.73 4.85 -2.62
CA GLY A 48 1.51 5.06 -3.40
C GLY A 48 0.26 4.46 -2.71
N ASP A 49 0.39 3.25 -2.17
CA ASP A 49 -0.63 2.61 -1.35
C ASP A 49 -0.99 3.49 -0.14
N PHE A 50 0.02 4.00 0.58
CA PHE A 50 -0.19 4.87 1.75
C PHE A 50 -0.91 6.17 1.38
N LYS A 51 -0.48 6.85 0.32
CA LYS A 51 -1.14 8.08 -0.16
C LYS A 51 -2.61 7.85 -0.53
N THR A 52 -2.90 6.71 -1.14
CA THR A 52 -4.27 6.31 -1.50
C THR A 52 -5.11 6.05 -0.24
N LEU A 53 -4.57 5.29 0.72
CA LEU A 53 -5.23 5.01 2.00
C LEU A 53 -5.55 6.28 2.78
N VAL A 54 -4.59 7.20 2.90
CA VAL A 54 -4.78 8.50 3.57
C VAL A 54 -5.89 9.30 2.90
N SER A 55 -5.97 9.29 1.58
CA SER A 55 -7.03 9.99 0.84
C SER A 55 -8.40 9.37 1.07
N SER A 56 -8.49 8.04 1.17
CA SER A 56 -9.73 7.34 1.52
C SER A 56 -10.16 7.66 2.96
N VAL A 57 -9.22 7.61 3.89
CA VAL A 57 -9.46 7.86 5.33
C VAL A 57 -9.78 9.34 5.62
N ASN A 58 -9.24 10.27 4.83
CA ASN A 58 -9.58 11.70 4.92
C ASN A 58 -11.08 11.96 4.79
N THR A 59 -11.77 11.27 3.86
CA THR A 59 -13.21 11.41 3.68
C THR A 59 -13.99 10.98 4.92
N SER A 60 -13.62 9.85 5.53
CA SER A 60 -14.23 9.39 6.77
C SER A 60 -13.93 10.30 7.95
N ILE A 61 -12.68 10.75 8.11
CA ILE A 61 -12.31 11.72 9.16
C ILE A 61 -13.17 12.97 9.05
N MET A 62 -13.32 13.51 7.84
CA MET A 62 -14.13 14.70 7.59
C MET A 62 -15.60 14.48 7.96
N MET A 63 -16.19 13.34 7.57
CA MET A 63 -17.56 12.97 7.94
C MET A 63 -17.76 12.94 9.45
N CYS A 64 -16.80 12.38 10.18
CA CYS A 64 -16.91 12.24 11.63
C CYS A 64 -16.75 13.57 12.35
N CYS A 65 -15.89 14.44 11.82
CA CYS A 65 -15.84 15.83 12.25
C CYS A 65 -17.17 16.57 12.00
N PHE A 66 -17.86 16.31 10.88
CA PHE A 66 -19.16 16.92 10.58
C PHE A 66 -20.28 16.44 11.51
N ASN A 67 -20.25 15.17 11.91
CA ASN A 67 -21.25 14.57 12.80
C ASN A 67 -20.96 14.81 14.29
N GLU A 68 -19.92 15.59 14.63
CA GLU A 68 -19.48 15.83 16.00
C GLU A 68 -19.07 14.54 16.74
N GLU A 69 -18.53 13.56 16.00
CA GLU A 69 -18.02 12.29 16.53
C GLU A 69 -16.54 12.38 16.91
N ILE A 70 -16.11 11.46 17.79
CA ILE A 70 -14.72 11.31 18.21
C ILE A 70 -13.98 10.47 17.17
N ILE A 71 -12.81 10.91 16.69
CA ILE A 71 -11.96 10.06 15.82
C ILE A 71 -11.17 9.10 16.71
N GLN A 72 -11.18 7.82 16.33
CA GLN A 72 -10.44 6.76 16.99
C GLN A 72 -9.40 6.14 16.05
N SER A 73 -8.28 5.71 16.61
CA SER A 73 -7.24 4.99 15.88
C SER A 73 -7.32 3.50 16.11
N VAL A 74 -8.19 2.82 15.38
CA VAL A 74 -8.22 1.36 15.36
C VAL A 74 -7.79 0.88 13.98
N PRO A 75 -6.58 0.31 13.83
CA PRO A 75 -6.18 -0.34 12.59
C PRO A 75 -7.19 -1.43 12.21
N GLY A 76 -7.73 -1.36 11.00
CA GLY A 76 -8.78 -2.25 10.50
C GLY A 76 -10.15 -2.05 11.15
N GLY A 77 -10.35 -1.00 11.94
CA GLY A 77 -11.58 -0.72 12.67
C GLY A 77 -12.26 0.58 12.23
N ALA A 78 -13.40 0.85 12.86
CA ALA A 78 -14.11 2.11 12.68
C ALA A 78 -13.21 3.30 13.04
N ILE A 79 -13.26 4.34 12.21
CA ILE A 79 -12.45 5.55 12.39
C ILE A 79 -13.11 6.48 13.42
N CYS A 80 -14.38 6.27 13.74
CA CYS A 80 -15.21 7.24 14.44
C CYS A 80 -16.11 6.58 15.49
N ASN A 81 -16.43 7.34 16.55
CA ASN A 81 -17.21 6.86 17.69
C ASN A 81 -18.14 7.97 18.25
N PRO A 82 -19.40 7.66 18.61
CA PRO A 82 -20.07 6.35 18.55
C PRO A 82 -20.31 5.86 17.13
N ILE A 83 -20.05 4.56 16.90
CA ILE A 83 -20.14 3.94 15.58
C ILE A 83 -21.61 3.92 15.16
N ASP A 84 -21.99 4.75 14.20
CA ASP A 84 -23.20 4.49 13.43
C ASP A 84 -22.99 3.17 12.71
N SER A 85 -23.66 2.12 13.21
CA SER A 85 -23.42 0.69 12.95
C SER A 85 -23.64 0.23 11.49
N GLY A 86 -23.65 1.16 10.54
CA GLY A 86 -23.80 0.93 9.10
C GLY A 86 -22.82 1.73 8.23
N SER A 87 -21.75 2.28 8.80
CA SER A 87 -20.73 3.00 8.03
C SER A 87 -19.62 2.04 7.59
N ASP A 88 -19.66 1.62 6.33
CA ASP A 88 -18.56 0.95 5.64
C ASP A 88 -17.37 1.93 5.53
N TYR A 89 -16.51 1.96 6.55
CA TYR A 89 -15.27 2.73 6.49
C TYR A 89 -14.30 2.10 5.49
N PRO A 90 -13.48 2.90 4.79
CA PRO A 90 -12.42 2.36 3.96
C PRO A 90 -11.47 1.52 4.82
N ASP A 91 -11.01 0.39 4.27
CA ASP A 91 -10.04 -0.46 4.94
C ASP A 91 -8.80 0.35 5.33
N ASN A 92 -8.56 0.47 6.62
CA ASN A 92 -7.43 1.17 7.22
C ASN A 92 -6.48 0.21 7.94
N SER A 93 -6.56 -1.10 7.67
CA SER A 93 -5.69 -2.14 8.27
C SER A 93 -4.19 -1.92 8.07
N LYS A 94 -3.82 -1.15 7.03
CA LYS A 94 -2.46 -0.75 6.70
C LYS A 94 -2.00 0.55 7.39
N ILE A 95 -2.87 1.21 8.17
CA ILE A 95 -2.54 2.37 9.00
C ILE A 95 -2.13 1.89 10.39
N GLY A 96 -1.09 2.51 10.96
CA GLY A 96 -0.57 2.18 12.28
C GLY A 96 -1.26 2.97 13.38
N SER A 97 -1.41 4.28 13.18
CA SER A 97 -2.11 5.16 14.12
C SER A 97 -2.70 6.38 13.41
N ILE A 98 -3.74 6.94 14.03
CA ILE A 98 -4.43 8.17 13.61
C ILE A 98 -4.55 9.03 14.86
N VAL A 99 -3.72 10.06 14.99
CA VAL A 99 -3.71 10.91 16.18
C VAL A 99 -4.31 12.26 15.82
N ILE A 100 -5.37 12.66 16.51
CA ILE A 100 -5.86 14.04 16.40
C ILE A 100 -5.10 14.91 17.38
N ASN A 101 -4.57 16.02 16.87
CA ASN A 101 -4.15 17.16 17.64
C ASN A 101 -5.19 18.28 17.41
N SER A 102 -6.07 18.48 18.37
CA SER A 102 -7.02 19.59 18.39
C SER A 102 -6.79 20.43 19.65
N PRO A 103 -6.96 21.77 19.58
CA PRO A 103 -6.76 22.66 20.74
C PRO A 103 -7.70 22.34 21.92
N SER A 104 -8.76 21.57 21.69
CA SER A 104 -9.72 21.10 22.70
C SER A 104 -9.52 19.63 23.13
N GLY A 105 -8.61 18.88 22.50
CA GLY A 105 -8.37 17.46 22.77
C GLY A 105 -9.46 16.55 22.20
N GLY A 106 -9.05 15.53 21.45
CA GLY A 106 -9.88 14.35 21.10
C GLY A 106 -10.92 14.52 20.00
N ASP A 107 -11.45 15.73 19.78
CA ASP A 107 -12.61 15.91 18.90
C ASP A 107 -12.36 17.03 17.88
N CYS A 108 -13.05 16.97 16.74
CA CYS A 108 -13.05 18.04 15.73
C CYS A 108 -13.92 19.25 16.13
N THR A 109 -14.52 19.20 17.33
CA THR A 109 -15.59 20.09 17.82
C THR A 109 -15.09 21.32 18.58
N GLY A 110 -13.78 21.58 18.61
CA GLY A 110 -13.21 22.77 19.24
C GLY A 110 -13.76 24.08 18.65
N THR A 111 -13.67 25.18 19.42
CA THR A 111 -14.26 26.53 19.19
C THR A 111 -13.89 27.22 17.86
N SER A 112 -13.29 26.55 16.89
CA SER A 112 -13.07 27.06 15.53
C SER A 112 -13.13 25.99 14.43
N GLY A 113 -13.52 24.75 14.73
CA GLY A 113 -13.50 23.65 13.76
C GLY A 113 -12.09 23.25 13.29
N VAL A 114 -11.04 23.82 13.90
CA VAL A 114 -9.65 23.60 13.51
C VAL A 114 -9.08 22.37 14.21
N TYR A 115 -8.82 21.33 13.44
CA TYR A 115 -8.12 20.10 13.86
C TYR A 115 -6.93 19.76 12.94
N GLU A 116 -5.93 19.09 13.50
CA GLU A 116 -4.85 18.44 12.75
C GLU A 116 -4.89 16.94 13.06
N VAL A 117 -4.87 16.08 12.05
CA VAL A 117 -4.79 14.62 12.21
C VAL A 117 -3.49 14.14 11.59
N ILE A 118 -2.72 13.40 12.39
CA ILE A 118 -1.48 12.76 11.99
C ILE A 118 -1.78 11.28 11.76
N VAL A 119 -1.64 10.84 10.50
CA VAL A 119 -1.79 9.45 10.10
C VAL A 119 -0.42 8.83 9.93
N THR A 120 -0.15 7.74 10.63
CA THR A 120 1.15 7.02 10.56
C THR A 120 0.94 5.68 9.86
N PRO A 121 1.81 5.27 8.92
CA PRO A 121 1.72 3.96 8.29
C PRO A 121 1.92 2.83 9.30
N GLY A 122 1.21 1.71 9.07
CA GLY A 122 1.35 0.51 9.88
C GLY A 122 2.59 -0.29 9.50
N SER A 123 2.97 -1.25 10.35
CA SER A 123 4.09 -2.17 10.10
C SER A 123 3.99 -2.95 8.78
N ASN A 124 2.77 -3.14 8.29
CA ASN A 124 2.48 -3.82 7.01
C ASN A 124 2.61 -2.91 5.78
N ASN A 125 2.74 -1.60 5.98
CA ASN A 125 2.88 -0.61 4.90
C ASN A 125 4.07 0.35 5.11
N THR A 126 5.19 -0.22 5.56
CA THR A 126 6.49 0.45 5.70
C THR A 126 7.13 0.76 4.34
N GLY A 127 6.61 1.77 3.67
CA GLY A 127 7.31 2.46 2.57
C GLY A 127 8.38 3.39 3.12
N ASN A 128 8.74 4.42 2.36
CA ASN A 128 9.58 5.52 2.84
C ASN A 128 8.75 6.48 3.70
N CYS A 129 7.47 6.66 3.36
CA CYS A 129 6.55 7.52 4.09
C CYS A 129 6.53 7.21 5.59
N SER A 130 6.68 8.25 6.41
CA SER A 130 6.60 8.17 7.88
C SER A 130 5.31 8.76 8.44
N GLY A 131 4.55 9.52 7.65
CA GLY A 131 3.23 9.99 8.06
C GLY A 131 2.54 10.87 7.04
N ALA A 132 1.30 11.27 7.35
CA ALA A 132 0.54 12.26 6.62
C ALA A 132 -0.21 13.17 7.58
N ILE A 133 -0.40 14.42 7.18
CA ILE A 133 -1.10 15.43 7.96
C ILE A 133 -2.40 15.78 7.24
N ILE A 134 -3.50 15.75 7.96
CA ILE A 134 -4.84 16.10 7.51
C ILE A 134 -5.36 17.25 8.37
N ASN A 135 -6.04 18.22 7.77
CA ASN A 135 -6.75 19.27 8.50
C ASN A 135 -8.16 19.47 7.92
N GLN A 136 -8.81 20.57 8.28
CA GLN A 136 -10.17 20.91 7.81
C GLN A 136 -10.29 21.10 6.29
N THR A 137 -9.17 21.31 5.60
CA THR A 137 -9.11 21.45 4.13
C THR A 137 -8.79 20.14 3.42
N GLY A 138 -8.49 19.07 4.17
CA GLY A 138 -8.12 17.76 3.67
C GLY A 138 -6.66 17.41 3.93
N VAL A 139 -6.06 16.61 3.05
CA VAL A 139 -4.65 16.16 3.18
C VAL A 139 -3.72 17.34 2.88
N VAL A 140 -2.97 17.78 3.89
CA VAL A 140 -2.05 18.92 3.83
C VAL A 140 -0.68 18.51 3.29
N GLY A 141 -0.25 17.30 3.63
CA GLY A 141 1.06 16.82 3.20
C GLY A 141 1.38 15.42 3.67
N PHE A 142 2.47 14.90 3.12
CA PHE A 142 3.07 13.63 3.48
C PHE A 142 4.48 13.87 4.01
N THR A 143 4.88 13.08 4.99
CA THR A 143 6.19 13.20 5.67
C THR A 143 7.08 12.03 5.25
N ASP A 144 8.32 12.34 4.84
CA ASP A 144 9.36 11.39 4.44
C ASP A 144 8.97 10.44 3.29
N CYS A 145 8.14 10.91 2.35
CA CYS A 145 7.92 10.28 1.04
C CYS A 145 8.68 11.03 -0.06
#